data_AF-A9B5Q5-F1
#
_entry.id   AF-A9B5Q5-F1
#
_cell.length_a   1.000
_cell.length_b   1.000
_cell.length_c   1.000
_cell.angle_alpha   90.00
_cell.angle_beta   90.00
_cell.angle_gamma   90.00
#
_symmetry.space_group_name_H-M   'P 1'
#
loop_
_entity.id
_entity.type
_entity.pdbx_description
1 polymer ?
#
loop_
_entity_poly.entity_id
_entity_poly.type
_entity_poly.pdbx_seq_one_letter_code
_entity_poly.pdbx_strand_id
1 'polypeptide(L)'
;MMQIARMSLLALLVAALSACTATTTNVSSLETTTPLALATPTLPPETATPVVAATTTVSTTTELLLRAQPIDYCESGAPTRGCGKPLALQIADYLQRHPDDPQALALWRRIISIGQPTQEIGGDDPQQMDTTWAYDGWTEAEFLALDLPSKLTVGQPSLEIDQLTIMPTNLDGDATQDYLLYARISGTHPKLGKLRWMRWQHGRWVGEQILSFNNDSGAQVELGDVTGDAQPELLVRSSGCGSACSGRTYGWTWRDGVAWQLFPDWADTGDLSISQNSPTLSVSSPDANYRFDGQYLSPAELALPTGTYSHTIGAQMRHAQGLLVLGRFDEAIMWLERAANQADGSAYFGYKTTFKDARPVALFRIGAIHLLNHNPLAAQAAWAQVIQRFPHSLAAAAVQKFSLSSFNGSITQWCSLLDTERPLIMEEYRRAWLDGFSLNEFDWLPLCHPRVLVPLYEWTQATPLEQQFASLGLPWQQLSTAYDLNGDGVNDPLGVVDWLGIYTPWAMLSTEVGYQPLYV
;
A
#
# COMPACT_ATOMS: atom_id res chain seq x y z
N MET A 1 50.41 -35.00 -5.35
CA MET A 1 50.24 -34.44 -3.98
C MET A 1 49.13 -33.38 -4.04
N MET A 2 47.86 -33.64 -4.35
CA MET A 2 46.87 -34.62 -3.90
C MET A 2 46.57 -34.60 -2.39
N GLN A 3 45.45 -33.93 -2.06
CA GLN A 3 44.40 -34.37 -1.13
C GLN A 3 44.77 -34.65 0.35
N ILE A 4 45.12 -33.64 1.16
CA ILE A 4 44.92 -33.68 2.64
C ILE A 4 44.67 -32.26 3.23
N ALA A 5 43.83 -31.43 2.61
CA ALA A 5 43.53 -30.09 3.16
C ALA A 5 42.06 -29.65 3.04
N ARG A 6 41.16 -30.59 2.79
CA ARG A 6 39.70 -30.40 2.86
C ARG A 6 39.16 -31.53 3.74
N MET A 7 39.00 -31.29 5.06
CA MET A 7 38.12 -32.05 5.99
C MET A 7 38.34 -31.77 7.49
N SER A 8 39.15 -30.77 7.91
CA SER A 8 39.32 -30.49 9.37
C SER A 8 38.83 -29.13 9.84
N LEU A 9 38.26 -28.30 8.96
CA LEU A 9 37.64 -27.02 9.35
C LEU A 9 36.18 -27.17 9.82
N LEU A 10 35.59 -28.36 9.70
CA LEU A 10 34.18 -28.63 10.06
C LEU A 10 33.99 -29.13 11.51
N ALA A 11 35.07 -29.27 12.30
CA ALA A 11 35.01 -29.80 13.67
C ALA A 11 35.28 -28.75 14.77
N LEU A 12 35.56 -27.49 14.41
CA LEU A 12 35.99 -26.45 15.35
C LEU A 12 34.94 -25.36 15.61
N LEU A 13 33.76 -25.42 14.98
CA LEU A 13 32.69 -24.43 15.18
C LEU A 13 31.50 -24.91 16.05
N VAL A 14 31.50 -26.16 16.52
CA VAL A 14 30.36 -26.75 17.26
C VAL A 14 30.66 -27.02 18.75
N ALA A 15 31.86 -26.70 19.27
CA ALA A 15 32.28 -27.11 20.62
C ALA A 15 32.57 -25.97 21.62
N ALA A 16 32.13 -24.74 21.36
CA ALA A 16 32.38 -23.63 22.28
C ALA A 16 31.17 -22.69 22.38
N LEU A 17 30.10 -23.16 23.02
CA LEU A 17 29.12 -22.36 23.78
C LEU A 17 28.09 -23.32 24.41
N SER A 18 28.56 -24.15 25.35
CA SER A 18 27.69 -24.87 26.28
C SER A 18 28.40 -25.06 27.61
N ALA A 19 27.79 -24.51 28.66
CA ALA A 19 27.92 -24.87 30.07
C ALA A 19 29.27 -24.64 30.78
N CYS A 20 29.22 -23.79 31.81
CA CYS A 20 29.53 -24.07 33.22
C CYS A 20 29.33 -22.75 34.01
N THR A 21 28.76 -22.66 35.21
CA THR A 21 28.28 -23.64 36.19
C THR A 21 27.54 -22.86 37.28
N ALA A 22 26.48 -23.46 37.80
CA ALA A 22 25.82 -23.05 39.04
C ALA A 22 26.75 -23.24 40.26
N THR A 23 26.49 -22.50 41.34
CA THR A 23 26.77 -22.98 42.69
C THR A 23 25.70 -22.51 43.66
N THR A 24 25.13 -23.51 44.32
CA THR A 24 24.10 -23.47 45.36
C THR A 24 24.69 -23.14 46.72
N THR A 25 23.93 -22.42 47.56
CA THR A 25 24.02 -22.54 49.03
C THR A 25 22.63 -22.41 49.64
N ASN A 26 22.16 -23.51 50.21
CA ASN A 26 21.03 -23.62 51.12
C ASN A 26 21.56 -23.36 52.55
N VAL A 27 20.89 -22.52 53.34
CA VAL A 27 20.92 -22.61 54.82
C VAL A 27 19.52 -22.32 55.37
N SER A 28 19.07 -23.26 56.18
CA SER A 28 17.83 -23.33 56.96
C SER A 28 17.84 -22.38 58.15
N SER A 29 16.67 -21.87 58.58
CA SER A 29 16.25 -21.99 59.98
C SER A 29 14.75 -21.76 60.15
N LEU A 30 14.14 -22.78 60.75
CA LEU A 30 12.85 -22.80 61.42
C LEU A 30 12.99 -22.05 62.76
N GLU A 31 12.02 -21.21 63.14
CA GLU A 31 11.66 -21.06 64.55
C GLU A 31 10.14 -21.00 64.69
N THR A 32 9.66 -21.78 65.66
CA THR A 32 8.28 -22.10 65.98
C THR A 32 8.05 -21.63 67.40
N THR A 33 6.97 -20.89 67.69
CA THR A 33 6.30 -20.91 69.01
C THR A 33 4.89 -20.32 68.93
N THR A 34 3.91 -21.21 68.94
CA THR A 34 2.51 -21.10 69.46
C THR A 34 2.53 -20.95 71.00
N PRO A 35 1.42 -20.98 71.82
CA PRO A 35 -0.02 -21.31 71.55
C PRO A 35 -1.09 -20.53 72.40
N LEU A 36 -2.35 -21.01 72.29
CA LEU A 36 -3.49 -21.05 73.27
C LEU A 36 -4.61 -20.00 73.09
N ALA A 37 -5.92 -20.29 73.19
CA ALA A 37 -6.65 -21.51 73.57
C ALA A 37 -8.11 -21.51 73.08
N LEU A 38 -8.65 -22.73 73.04
CA LEU A 38 -10.04 -23.21 72.96
C LEU A 38 -11.19 -22.28 73.41
N ALA A 39 -12.31 -22.37 72.68
CA ALA A 39 -13.57 -22.89 73.24
C ALA A 39 -14.61 -23.20 72.12
N THR A 40 -14.96 -24.48 71.98
CA THR A 40 -16.25 -24.93 71.41
C THR A 40 -17.20 -25.17 72.58
N PRO A 41 -18.52 -24.93 72.44
CA PRO A 41 -19.39 -26.11 72.46
C PRO A 41 -20.72 -26.00 71.65
N THR A 42 -21.17 -27.18 71.19
CA THR A 42 -22.57 -27.69 71.09
C THR A 42 -23.58 -27.12 70.08
N LEU A 43 -23.96 -27.98 69.12
CA LEU A 43 -25.26 -28.05 68.40
C LEU A 43 -26.38 -28.56 69.32
N PRO A 44 -27.67 -28.18 69.12
CA PRO A 44 -28.62 -29.01 68.33
C PRO A 44 -29.79 -28.19 67.67
N PRO A 45 -30.84 -28.81 67.09
CA PRO A 45 -30.94 -29.76 65.98
C PRO A 45 -31.73 -29.19 64.77
N GLU A 46 -31.79 -29.95 63.67
CA GLU A 46 -32.59 -29.68 62.46
C GLU A 46 -34.05 -29.34 62.77
N THR A 47 -34.57 -28.27 62.15
CA THR A 47 -36.01 -28.07 62.00
C THR A 47 -36.31 -27.50 60.62
N ALA A 48 -37.18 -28.23 59.92
CA ALA A 48 -37.90 -27.97 58.68
C ALA A 48 -37.75 -26.60 57.98
N THR A 49 -37.46 -26.70 56.68
CA THR A 49 -37.53 -25.66 55.65
C THR A 49 -38.86 -24.89 55.67
N PRO A 50 -38.81 -23.55 55.56
CA PRO A 50 -39.78 -22.80 54.79
C PRO A 50 -39.10 -22.23 53.54
N VAL A 51 -39.56 -22.69 52.39
CA VAL A 51 -39.41 -22.01 51.10
C VAL A 51 -40.07 -20.64 51.25
N VAL A 52 -39.28 -19.57 51.28
CA VAL A 52 -39.78 -18.20 51.09
C VAL A 52 -38.79 -17.38 50.26
N ALA A 53 -39.34 -16.97 49.12
CA ALA A 53 -39.04 -15.80 48.31
C ALA A 53 -37.65 -15.73 47.66
N ALA A 54 -37.67 -15.96 46.35
CA ALA A 54 -36.83 -15.33 45.34
C ALA A 54 -36.00 -14.17 45.90
N THR A 55 -34.72 -14.43 46.13
CA THR A 55 -33.71 -13.39 46.14
C THR A 55 -33.88 -12.63 44.84
N THR A 56 -34.28 -11.38 44.95
CA THR A 56 -34.31 -10.43 43.85
C THR A 56 -32.93 -10.50 43.21
N THR A 57 -32.87 -11.00 41.98
CA THR A 57 -31.65 -10.94 41.16
C THR A 57 -31.26 -9.47 41.13
N VAL A 58 -30.20 -9.11 41.85
CA VAL A 58 -29.51 -7.86 41.63
C VAL A 58 -28.99 -8.00 40.21
N SER A 59 -29.76 -7.46 39.26
CA SER A 59 -29.41 -7.50 37.86
C SER A 59 -28.05 -6.81 37.76
N THR A 60 -27.04 -7.55 37.32
CA THR A 60 -25.69 -7.00 37.16
C THR A 60 -25.77 -5.79 36.22
N THR A 61 -24.89 -4.81 36.38
CA THR A 61 -24.84 -3.63 35.49
C THR A 61 -24.89 -4.04 34.02
N THR A 62 -24.23 -5.14 33.65
CA THR A 62 -24.27 -5.81 32.35
C THR A 62 -25.68 -6.18 31.88
N GLU A 63 -26.47 -6.88 32.72
CA GLU A 63 -27.84 -7.27 32.39
C GLU A 63 -28.78 -6.07 32.25
N LEU A 64 -28.58 -5.03 33.08
CA LEU A 64 -29.33 -3.78 32.99
C LEU A 64 -29.05 -3.07 31.66
N LEU A 65 -27.79 -3.00 31.25
CA LEU A 65 -27.37 -2.39 29.98
C LEU A 65 -27.90 -3.16 28.75
N LEU A 66 -27.92 -4.50 28.81
CA LEU A 66 -28.48 -5.32 27.72
C LEU A 66 -29.99 -5.16 27.56
N ARG A 67 -30.73 -4.99 28.67
CA ARG A 67 -32.20 -4.90 28.68
C ARG A 67 -32.72 -3.47 28.47
N ALA A 68 -31.90 -2.46 28.74
CA ALA A 68 -32.22 -1.05 28.59
C ALA A 68 -32.75 -0.74 27.18
N GLN A 69 -33.83 0.05 27.11
CA GLN A 69 -34.41 0.46 25.84
C GLN A 69 -33.90 1.87 25.46
N PRO A 70 -33.56 2.12 24.18
CA PRO A 70 -33.13 3.45 23.73
C PRO A 70 -34.09 4.58 24.13
N ILE A 71 -35.40 4.30 24.14
CA ILE A 71 -36.44 5.29 24.48
C ILE A 71 -36.31 5.83 25.91
N ASP A 72 -35.78 5.05 26.84
CA ASP A 72 -35.61 5.45 28.24
C ASP A 72 -34.54 6.55 28.42
N TYR A 73 -33.77 6.83 27.36
CA TYR A 73 -32.68 7.80 27.33
C TYR A 73 -33.00 9.03 26.46
N CYS A 74 -34.25 9.19 26.02
CA CYS A 74 -34.71 10.42 25.36
C CYS A 74 -34.93 11.55 26.38
N GLU A 75 -34.64 12.80 25.99
CA GLU A 75 -35.16 13.96 26.70
C GLU A 75 -36.70 14.04 26.56
N SER A 76 -37.39 14.46 27.63
CA SER A 76 -38.85 14.55 27.62
C SER A 76 -39.32 15.56 26.56
N GLY A 77 -40.10 15.10 25.57
CA GLY A 77 -40.63 15.92 24.48
C GLY A 77 -39.71 16.02 23.26
N ALA A 78 -38.52 15.41 23.27
CA ALA A 78 -37.69 15.29 22.08
C ALA A 78 -38.28 14.24 21.11
N PRO A 79 -38.14 14.42 19.79
CA PRO A 79 -38.43 13.34 18.84
C PRO A 79 -37.58 12.11 19.22
N THR A 80 -38.13 10.91 19.11
CA THR A 80 -37.47 9.63 19.45
C THR A 80 -36.20 9.34 18.64
N ARG A 81 -35.85 10.22 17.70
CA ARG A 81 -34.69 10.14 16.82
C ARG A 81 -33.41 10.46 17.61
N GLY A 82 -32.49 9.49 17.71
CA GLY A 82 -31.18 9.65 18.35
C GLY A 82 -31.07 9.19 19.81
N CYS A 83 -32.15 8.69 20.42
CA CYS A 83 -32.13 8.27 21.84
C CYS A 83 -31.27 7.04 22.14
N GLY A 84 -30.82 6.31 21.10
CA GLY A 84 -29.86 5.22 21.23
C GLY A 84 -28.44 5.67 21.62
N LYS A 85 -28.06 6.90 21.29
CA LYS A 85 -26.68 7.38 21.45
C LYS A 85 -26.19 7.41 22.90
N PRO A 86 -26.95 7.93 23.88
CA PRO A 86 -26.53 7.88 25.28
C PRO A 86 -26.36 6.46 25.81
N LEU A 87 -27.28 5.54 25.47
CA LEU A 87 -27.19 4.14 25.89
C LEU A 87 -25.96 3.45 25.27
N ALA A 88 -25.70 3.65 23.99
CA ALA A 88 -24.53 3.09 23.33
C ALA A 88 -23.21 3.59 23.93
N LEU A 89 -23.13 4.87 24.30
CA LEU A 89 -21.96 5.44 24.99
C LEU A 89 -21.79 4.87 26.41
N GLN A 90 -22.88 4.63 27.15
CA GLN A 90 -22.81 3.99 28.45
C GLN A 90 -22.34 2.54 28.36
N ILE A 91 -22.80 1.80 27.36
CA ILE A 91 -22.31 0.44 27.10
C ILE A 91 -20.82 0.47 26.76
N ALA A 92 -20.36 1.42 25.93
CA ALA A 92 -18.96 1.56 25.57
C ALA A 92 -18.06 1.93 26.76
N ASP A 93 -18.49 2.88 27.61
CA ASP A 93 -17.78 3.26 28.84
C ASP A 93 -17.70 2.08 29.83
N TYR A 94 -18.77 1.29 29.92
CA TYR A 94 -18.76 0.05 30.70
C TYR A 94 -17.72 -0.95 30.17
N LEU A 95 -17.74 -1.23 28.86
CA LEU A 95 -16.79 -2.15 28.22
C LEU A 95 -15.34 -1.68 28.35
N GLN A 96 -15.09 -0.38 28.30
CA GLN A 96 -13.75 0.18 28.51
C GLN A 96 -13.22 -0.10 29.92
N ARG A 97 -14.10 -0.10 30.94
CA ARG A 97 -13.72 -0.38 32.34
C ARG A 97 -13.72 -1.87 32.67
N HIS A 98 -14.45 -2.66 31.88
CA HIS A 98 -14.66 -4.09 32.09
C HIS A 98 -14.42 -4.88 30.79
N PRO A 99 -13.19 -4.85 30.22
CA PRO A 99 -12.90 -5.49 28.94
C PRO A 99 -13.05 -7.01 28.97
N ASP A 100 -12.86 -7.63 30.15
CA ASP A 100 -12.93 -9.08 30.35
C ASP A 100 -14.34 -9.57 30.77
N ASP A 101 -15.39 -8.73 30.66
CA ASP A 101 -16.75 -9.15 30.99
C ASP A 101 -17.21 -10.29 30.05
N PRO A 102 -17.75 -11.41 30.57
CA PRO A 102 -18.15 -12.56 29.75
C PRO A 102 -19.29 -12.26 28.76
N GLN A 103 -20.02 -11.15 28.93
CA GLN A 103 -21.05 -10.68 28.01
C GLN A 103 -20.58 -9.49 27.15
N ALA A 104 -19.28 -9.20 27.11
CA ALA A 104 -18.73 -8.12 26.29
C ALA A 104 -19.17 -8.21 24.82
N LEU A 105 -19.17 -9.42 24.25
CA LEU A 105 -19.66 -9.65 22.89
C LEU A 105 -21.14 -9.28 22.71
N ALA A 106 -21.99 -9.65 23.66
CA ALA A 106 -23.42 -9.32 23.62
C ALA A 106 -23.65 -7.80 23.72
N LEU A 107 -22.86 -7.11 24.55
CA LEU A 107 -22.88 -5.66 24.70
C LEU A 107 -22.40 -4.93 23.43
N TRP A 108 -21.34 -5.40 22.77
CA TRP A 108 -20.88 -4.86 21.49
C TRP A 108 -21.93 -5.01 20.39
N ARG A 109 -22.53 -6.21 20.26
CA ARG A 109 -23.65 -6.45 19.34
C ARG A 109 -24.85 -5.55 19.66
N ARG A 110 -25.10 -5.27 20.94
CA ARG A 110 -26.14 -4.33 21.38
C ARG A 110 -25.86 -2.91 20.87
N ILE A 111 -24.64 -2.39 21.01
CA ILE A 111 -24.27 -1.07 20.46
C ILE A 111 -24.55 -1.00 18.95
N ILE A 112 -24.12 -2.00 18.18
CA ILE A 112 -24.34 -2.06 16.72
C ILE A 112 -25.85 -2.07 16.42
N SER A 113 -26.63 -2.90 17.13
CA SER A 113 -28.07 -3.00 16.94
C SER A 113 -28.82 -1.69 17.21
N ILE A 114 -28.33 -0.87 18.16
CA ILE A 114 -28.92 0.42 18.50
C ILE A 114 -28.72 1.45 17.37
N GLY A 115 -27.60 1.36 16.63
CA GLY A 115 -27.27 2.28 15.54
C GLY A 115 -27.73 1.87 14.15
N GLN A 116 -28.27 0.65 13.96
CA GLN A 116 -28.77 0.23 12.65
C GLN A 116 -30.07 0.98 12.28
N PRO A 117 -30.22 1.42 11.03
CA PRO A 117 -31.43 2.11 10.58
C PRO A 117 -32.63 1.17 10.66
N THR A 118 -33.66 1.53 11.42
CA THR A 118 -34.97 0.87 11.37
C THR A 118 -35.64 1.17 10.03
N GLN A 119 -36.52 0.30 9.51
CA GLN A 119 -37.20 0.47 8.20
C GLN A 119 -37.91 1.83 8.01
N GLU A 120 -38.17 2.58 9.08
CA GLU A 120 -38.77 3.93 9.04
C GLU A 120 -37.76 5.06 8.77
N ILE A 121 -36.45 4.79 8.85
CA ILE A 121 -35.36 5.75 8.75
C ILE A 121 -34.48 5.31 7.57
N GLY A 122 -34.50 6.04 6.47
CA GLY A 122 -33.61 5.77 5.33
C GLY A 122 -32.14 5.94 5.74
N GLY A 123 -31.23 5.21 5.08
CA GLY A 123 -29.78 5.22 5.36
C GLY A 123 -29.06 6.55 5.08
N ASP A 124 -29.77 7.59 4.66
CA ASP A 124 -29.26 8.94 4.39
C ASP A 124 -29.72 9.98 5.44
N ASP A 125 -30.28 9.55 6.58
CA ASP A 125 -30.71 10.47 7.64
C ASP A 125 -29.49 11.05 8.39
N PRO A 126 -29.26 12.38 8.39
CA PRO A 126 -28.15 13.01 9.13
C PRO A 126 -28.22 12.83 10.66
N GLN A 127 -29.30 12.25 11.19
CA GLN A 127 -29.44 11.88 12.59
C GLN A 127 -29.07 10.42 12.89
N GLN A 128 -28.62 9.64 11.90
CA GLN A 128 -28.11 8.29 12.11
C GLN A 128 -26.90 8.32 13.04
N MET A 129 -26.92 7.45 14.06
CA MET A 129 -25.76 7.27 14.93
C MET A 129 -24.67 6.53 14.18
N ASP A 130 -23.55 7.19 13.94
CA ASP A 130 -22.34 6.53 13.48
C ASP A 130 -21.86 5.53 14.53
N THR A 131 -21.96 4.23 14.21
CA THR A 131 -21.47 3.11 15.03
C THR A 131 -20.25 2.45 14.44
N THR A 132 -19.60 3.04 13.42
CA THR A 132 -18.38 2.49 12.79
C THR A 132 -17.27 2.23 13.81
N TRP A 133 -17.16 3.09 14.83
CA TRP A 133 -16.23 2.92 15.96
C TRP A 133 -16.48 1.66 16.80
N ALA A 134 -17.72 1.16 16.85
CA ALA A 134 -18.10 -0.01 17.64
C ALA A 134 -17.78 -1.33 16.93
N TYR A 135 -17.64 -1.31 15.60
CA TYR A 135 -17.27 -2.50 14.83
C TYR A 135 -15.87 -3.00 15.19
N ASP A 136 -14.94 -2.12 15.57
CA ASP A 136 -13.58 -2.51 15.95
C ASP A 136 -13.54 -3.35 17.25
N GLY A 137 -14.30 -2.92 18.27
CA GLY A 137 -14.41 -3.69 19.51
C GLY A 137 -15.23 -4.97 19.35
N TRP A 138 -16.27 -4.93 18.50
CA TRP A 138 -17.07 -6.10 18.17
C TRP A 138 -16.25 -7.19 17.45
N THR A 139 -15.47 -6.85 16.42
CA THR A 139 -14.70 -7.84 15.65
C THR A 139 -13.66 -8.57 16.51
N GLU A 140 -12.98 -7.85 17.40
CA GLU A 140 -12.05 -8.46 18.36
C GLU A 140 -12.78 -9.37 19.36
N ALA A 141 -13.89 -8.91 19.95
CA ALA A 141 -14.67 -9.73 20.89
C ALA A 141 -15.26 -10.98 20.22
N GLU A 142 -15.71 -10.87 18.97
CA GLU A 142 -16.23 -11.98 18.17
C GLU A 142 -15.12 -13.00 17.90
N PHE A 143 -13.93 -12.54 17.48
CA PHE A 143 -12.78 -13.41 17.26
C PHE A 143 -12.37 -14.18 18.53
N LEU A 144 -12.26 -13.49 19.66
CA LEU A 144 -11.85 -14.10 20.93
C LEU A 144 -12.86 -15.15 21.43
N ALA A 145 -14.12 -15.06 21.03
CA ALA A 145 -15.16 -16.03 21.39
C ALA A 145 -15.10 -17.34 20.57
N LEU A 146 -14.37 -17.38 19.45
CA LEU A 146 -14.37 -18.52 18.52
C LEU A 146 -13.36 -19.62 18.87
N ASP A 147 -12.50 -19.42 19.86
CA ASP A 147 -11.44 -20.37 20.29
C ASP A 147 -10.63 -20.94 19.10
N LEU A 148 -10.17 -20.04 18.22
CA LEU A 148 -9.43 -20.40 17.01
C LEU A 148 -8.01 -20.92 17.34
N PRO A 149 -7.47 -21.86 16.54
CA PRO A 149 -6.18 -22.48 16.81
C PRO A 149 -5.02 -21.48 16.65
N SER A 150 -4.04 -21.56 17.56
CA SER A 150 -2.80 -20.76 17.48
C SER A 150 -1.67 -21.46 16.71
N LYS A 151 -1.85 -22.70 16.28
CA LYS A 151 -0.87 -23.46 15.49
C LYS A 151 -1.16 -23.30 14.01
N LEU A 152 -0.12 -23.05 13.22
CA LEU A 152 -0.21 -22.96 11.77
C LEU A 152 -0.99 -24.13 11.18
N THR A 153 -2.04 -23.80 10.44
CA THR A 153 -2.90 -24.78 9.77
C THR A 153 -2.97 -24.46 8.30
N VAL A 154 -2.44 -25.35 7.46
CA VAL A 154 -2.42 -25.16 6.01
C VAL A 154 -3.83 -25.24 5.44
N GLY A 155 -4.21 -24.24 4.63
CA GLY A 155 -5.43 -24.29 3.82
C GLY A 155 -6.74 -24.06 4.58
N GLN A 156 -6.71 -23.37 5.73
CA GLN A 156 -7.96 -22.92 6.36
C GLN A 156 -8.64 -21.86 5.48
N PRO A 157 -9.94 -22.02 5.15
CA PRO A 157 -10.69 -20.99 4.44
C PRO A 157 -11.00 -19.80 5.36
N SER A 158 -11.29 -18.64 4.76
CA SER A 158 -11.83 -17.50 5.48
C SER A 158 -13.18 -17.84 6.11
N LEU A 159 -13.40 -17.36 7.34
CA LEU A 159 -14.68 -17.46 8.04
C LEU A 159 -15.44 -16.14 7.91
N GLU A 160 -16.72 -16.21 7.54
CA GLU A 160 -17.62 -15.06 7.50
C GLU A 160 -18.70 -15.19 8.58
N ILE A 161 -18.81 -14.19 9.45
CA ILE A 161 -19.83 -14.09 10.50
C ILE A 161 -20.52 -12.73 10.36
N ASP A 162 -21.77 -12.74 9.90
CA ASP A 162 -22.53 -11.54 9.56
C ASP A 162 -21.74 -10.60 8.61
N GLN A 163 -21.20 -9.51 9.15
CA GLN A 163 -20.41 -8.51 8.44
C GLN A 163 -18.89 -8.67 8.65
N LEU A 164 -18.45 -9.58 9.51
CA LEU A 164 -17.03 -9.83 9.81
C LEU A 164 -16.48 -10.91 8.89
N THR A 165 -15.32 -10.64 8.29
CA THR A 165 -14.47 -11.64 7.65
C THR A 165 -13.22 -11.87 8.50
N ILE A 166 -12.90 -13.15 8.74
CA ILE A 166 -11.70 -13.62 9.44
C ILE A 166 -10.89 -14.45 8.46
N MET A 167 -9.70 -13.99 8.07
CA MET A 167 -8.84 -14.66 7.10
C MET A 167 -7.62 -15.28 7.81
N PRO A 168 -7.43 -16.60 7.76
CA PRO A 168 -6.20 -17.24 8.23
C PRO A 168 -4.99 -16.75 7.42
N THR A 169 -3.89 -16.44 8.09
CA THR A 169 -2.65 -15.94 7.48
C THR A 169 -1.41 -16.32 8.30
N ASN A 170 -0.23 -15.97 7.82
CA ASN A 170 1.03 -16.06 8.56
C ASN A 170 1.88 -14.86 8.15
N LEU A 171 1.40 -13.65 8.48
CA LEU A 171 1.96 -12.43 7.90
C LEU A 171 3.42 -12.26 8.30
N ASP A 172 3.77 -12.54 9.55
CA ASP A 172 5.13 -12.39 10.06
C ASP A 172 6.06 -13.59 9.81
N GLY A 173 5.54 -14.64 9.15
CA GLY A 173 6.32 -15.81 8.76
C GLY A 173 6.76 -16.69 9.93
N ASP A 174 6.19 -16.52 11.13
CA ASP A 174 6.58 -17.30 12.30
C ASP A 174 5.95 -18.70 12.32
N ALA A 175 6.03 -19.42 13.45
CA ALA A 175 5.51 -20.79 13.59
C ALA A 175 4.06 -20.84 14.11
N THR A 176 3.43 -19.69 14.31
CA THR A 176 2.10 -19.51 14.89
C THR A 176 1.10 -19.05 13.84
N GLN A 177 -0.18 -19.36 14.08
CA GLN A 177 -1.24 -18.98 13.16
C GLN A 177 -1.67 -17.55 13.44
N ASP A 178 -1.70 -16.74 12.39
CA ASP A 178 -2.24 -15.40 12.42
C ASP A 178 -3.62 -15.33 11.78
N TYR A 179 -4.35 -14.26 12.10
CA TYR A 179 -5.61 -13.93 11.46
C TYR A 179 -5.71 -12.46 11.10
N LEU A 180 -6.29 -12.19 9.94
CA LEU A 180 -6.67 -10.85 9.51
C LEU A 180 -8.18 -10.68 9.65
N LEU A 181 -8.60 -9.61 10.32
CA LEU A 181 -10.00 -9.30 10.61
C LEU A 181 -10.40 -8.01 9.91
N TYR A 182 -11.55 -8.01 9.25
CA TYR A 182 -12.22 -6.76 8.86
C TYR A 182 -13.74 -6.92 8.86
N ALA A 183 -14.44 -5.85 9.22
CA ALA A 183 -15.90 -5.77 9.09
C ALA A 183 -16.31 -5.03 7.81
N ARG A 184 -17.42 -5.42 7.18
CA ARG A 184 -18.09 -4.69 6.10
C ARG A 184 -19.24 -3.88 6.68
N ILE A 185 -19.07 -2.57 6.78
CA ILE A 185 -20.09 -1.65 7.28
C ILE A 185 -21.06 -1.36 6.14
N SER A 186 -22.36 -1.63 6.35
CA SER A 186 -23.40 -1.46 5.34
C SER A 186 -23.87 0.00 5.19
N GLY A 187 -23.93 0.47 3.94
CA GLY A 187 -24.54 1.72 3.45
C GLY A 187 -24.80 1.60 1.94
N THR A 188 -25.23 2.67 1.24
CA THR A 188 -25.37 2.69 -0.25
C THR A 188 -24.06 2.33 -0.96
N HIS A 189 -22.91 2.49 -0.29
CA HIS A 189 -21.62 1.93 -0.66
C HIS A 189 -21.01 1.18 0.55
N PRO A 190 -20.58 -0.09 0.42
CA PRO A 190 -20.00 -0.83 1.54
C PRO A 190 -18.65 -0.22 1.93
N LYS A 191 -18.48 0.16 3.21
CA LYS A 191 -17.18 0.61 3.75
C LYS A 191 -16.53 -0.55 4.49
N LEU A 192 -15.19 -0.63 4.53
CA LEU A 192 -14.56 -1.55 5.48
C LEU A 192 -14.39 -0.84 6.81
N GLY A 193 -14.63 -1.55 7.90
CA GLY A 193 -14.13 -1.19 9.22
C GLY A 193 -12.60 -1.27 9.27
N LYS A 194 -12.06 -1.10 10.47
CA LYS A 194 -10.61 -1.20 10.66
C LYS A 194 -10.12 -2.61 10.34
N LEU A 195 -8.98 -2.66 9.67
CA LEU A 195 -8.25 -3.90 9.39
C LEU A 195 -7.33 -4.22 10.57
N ARG A 196 -7.51 -5.40 11.16
CA ARG A 196 -6.79 -5.83 12.36
C ARG A 196 -6.06 -7.14 12.11
N TRP A 197 -4.82 -7.19 12.57
CA TRP A 197 -4.01 -8.41 12.63
C TRP A 197 -4.11 -8.99 14.03
N MET A 198 -4.54 -10.25 14.14
CA MET A 198 -4.49 -11.01 15.39
C MET A 198 -3.32 -11.98 15.31
N ARG A 199 -2.40 -11.85 16.26
CA ARG A 199 -1.24 -12.74 16.39
C ARG A 199 -1.20 -13.40 17.76
N TRP A 200 -0.62 -14.60 17.82
CA TRP A 200 -0.48 -15.33 19.08
C TRP A 200 0.83 -14.99 19.77
N GLN A 201 0.77 -14.26 20.88
CA GLN A 201 1.97 -13.80 21.59
C GLN A 201 1.85 -14.04 23.09
N HIS A 202 2.88 -14.64 23.68
CA HIS A 202 2.95 -14.91 25.14
C HIS A 202 1.72 -15.67 25.69
N GLY A 203 1.18 -16.62 24.92
CA GLY A 203 0.06 -17.46 25.37
C GLY A 203 -1.32 -16.80 25.29
N ARG A 204 -1.45 -15.70 24.56
CA ARG A 204 -2.73 -15.02 24.30
C ARG A 204 -2.77 -14.43 22.89
N TRP A 205 -3.98 -14.17 22.42
CA TRP A 205 -4.21 -13.37 21.22
C TRP A 205 -3.92 -11.89 21.50
N VAL A 206 -3.21 -11.24 20.59
CA VAL A 206 -2.96 -9.79 20.60
C VAL A 206 -3.40 -9.22 19.27
N GLY A 207 -4.32 -8.25 19.31
CA GLY A 207 -4.79 -7.54 18.13
C GLY A 207 -4.00 -6.25 17.89
N GLU A 208 -3.46 -6.10 16.69
CA GLU A 208 -2.82 -4.86 16.23
C GLU A 208 -3.62 -4.26 15.08
N GLN A 209 -3.85 -2.95 15.14
CA GLN A 209 -4.45 -2.24 14.04
C GLN A 209 -3.38 -2.04 12.95
N ILE A 210 -3.58 -2.65 11.78
CA ILE A 210 -2.64 -2.48 10.67
C ILE A 210 -2.85 -1.08 10.07
N LEU A 211 -4.10 -0.73 9.76
CA LEU A 211 -4.46 0.56 9.14
C LEU A 211 -5.81 1.08 9.63
N SER A 212 -5.90 2.40 9.80
CA SER A 212 -7.18 3.12 9.75
C SER A 212 -7.42 3.56 8.32
N PHE A 213 -8.33 2.91 7.61
CA PHE A 213 -8.78 3.41 6.32
C PHE A 213 -9.89 4.44 6.55
N ASN A 214 -9.70 5.65 6.03
CA ASN A 214 -10.84 6.49 5.62
C ASN A 214 -11.20 6.06 4.20
N ASN A 215 -11.89 4.93 4.08
CA ASN A 215 -12.35 4.38 2.82
C ASN A 215 -13.81 4.80 2.58
N ASP A 216 -14.01 5.64 1.58
CA ASP A 216 -15.33 6.14 1.22
C ASP A 216 -16.19 5.09 0.49
N SER A 217 -15.61 3.99 -0.01
CA SER A 217 -16.34 2.84 -0.58
C SER A 217 -15.42 1.63 -0.89
N GLY A 218 -15.97 0.41 -0.89
CA GLY A 218 -15.53 -0.74 -1.69
C GLY A 218 -14.07 -1.17 -1.60
N ALA A 219 -13.46 -1.20 -0.41
CA ALA A 219 -12.10 -1.70 -0.29
C ALA A 219 -12.03 -3.24 -0.44
N GLN A 220 -11.07 -3.73 -1.21
CA GLN A 220 -10.78 -5.14 -1.44
C GLN A 220 -9.51 -5.51 -0.66
N VAL A 221 -9.55 -6.62 0.07
CA VAL A 221 -8.43 -7.14 0.87
C VAL A 221 -8.01 -8.47 0.25
N GLU A 222 -6.75 -8.57 -0.14
CA GLU A 222 -6.17 -9.77 -0.75
C GLU A 222 -4.91 -10.17 0.01
N LEU A 223 -4.72 -11.49 0.13
CA LEU A 223 -3.54 -12.12 0.73
C LEU A 223 -2.93 -13.09 -0.27
N GLY A 224 -1.61 -13.07 -0.38
CA GLY A 224 -0.85 -14.06 -1.14
C GLY A 224 0.56 -13.59 -1.48
N ASP A 225 1.36 -14.53 -1.96
CA ASP A 225 2.79 -14.33 -2.21
C ASP A 225 3.01 -13.51 -3.49
N VAL A 226 3.56 -12.31 -3.33
CA VAL A 226 3.98 -11.42 -4.43
C VAL A 226 5.50 -11.22 -4.47
N THR A 227 6.20 -11.52 -3.37
CA THR A 227 7.66 -11.36 -3.26
C THR A 227 8.43 -12.60 -3.72
N GLY A 228 7.77 -13.76 -3.77
CA GLY A 228 8.31 -15.06 -4.14
C GLY A 228 9.00 -15.81 -2.99
N ASP A 229 8.78 -15.40 -1.74
CA ASP A 229 9.40 -15.98 -0.55
C ASP A 229 8.53 -17.04 0.15
N ALA A 230 7.38 -17.38 -0.46
CA ALA A 230 6.36 -18.29 0.06
C ALA A 230 5.64 -17.81 1.32
N GLN A 231 5.76 -16.53 1.69
CA GLN A 231 4.91 -15.87 2.70
C GLN A 231 3.84 -15.00 2.02
N PRO A 232 2.67 -14.83 2.65
CA PRO A 232 1.61 -13.99 2.09
C PRO A 232 1.88 -12.52 2.37
N GLU A 233 1.81 -11.68 1.33
CA GLU A 233 1.69 -10.24 1.49
C GLU A 233 0.23 -9.79 1.63
N LEU A 234 0.04 -8.67 2.31
CA LEU A 234 -1.24 -7.99 2.41
C LEU A 234 -1.36 -6.93 1.32
N LEU A 235 -2.34 -7.07 0.44
CA LEU A 235 -2.75 -6.00 -0.47
C LEU A 235 -4.14 -5.50 -0.11
N VAL A 236 -4.28 -4.18 0.00
CA VAL A 236 -5.57 -3.52 0.20
C VAL A 236 -5.81 -2.49 -0.88
N ARG A 237 -6.84 -2.71 -1.69
CA ARG A 237 -7.27 -1.75 -2.70
C ARG A 237 -8.44 -0.97 -2.16
N SER A 238 -8.27 0.34 -1.94
CA SER A 238 -9.36 1.25 -1.63
C SER A 238 -9.96 1.80 -2.92
N SER A 239 -11.28 2.02 -2.97
CA SER A 239 -11.94 2.70 -4.10
C SER A 239 -12.75 3.90 -3.61
N GLY A 240 -12.60 5.04 -4.26
CA GLY A 240 -13.41 6.23 -4.00
C GLY A 240 -14.23 6.55 -5.23
N CYS A 241 -15.56 6.54 -5.11
CA CYS A 241 -16.46 6.90 -6.21
C CYS A 241 -17.25 8.17 -5.86
N GLY A 242 -16.94 9.25 -6.58
CA GLY A 242 -17.74 10.48 -6.65
C GLY A 242 -18.34 10.64 -8.05
N SER A 243 -18.03 11.73 -8.74
CA SER A 243 -18.32 11.89 -10.19
C SER A 243 -17.43 11.03 -11.10
N ALA A 244 -16.35 10.47 -10.55
CA ALA A 244 -15.48 9.46 -11.14
C ALA A 244 -15.04 8.50 -10.03
N CYS A 245 -14.69 7.27 -10.41
CA CYS A 245 -14.12 6.29 -9.49
C CYS A 245 -12.60 6.26 -9.66
N SER A 246 -11.85 6.40 -8.57
CA SER A 246 -10.41 6.17 -8.51
C SER A 246 -10.08 5.15 -7.43
N GLY A 247 -9.02 4.36 -7.66
CA GLY A 247 -8.51 3.40 -6.70
C GLY A 247 -7.26 3.93 -6.00
N ARG A 248 -6.88 3.32 -4.89
CA ARG A 248 -5.49 3.31 -4.42
C ARG A 248 -5.18 1.93 -3.88
N THR A 249 -4.15 1.30 -4.40
CA THR A 249 -3.68 0.01 -3.92
C THR A 249 -2.55 0.23 -2.92
N TYR A 250 -2.67 -0.38 -1.76
CA TYR A 250 -1.63 -0.38 -0.75
C TYR A 250 -1.15 -1.81 -0.56
N GLY A 251 0.11 -1.98 -0.18
CA GLY A 251 0.69 -3.30 -0.03
C GLY A 251 1.72 -3.34 1.08
N TRP A 252 1.74 -4.45 1.82
CA TRP A 252 2.67 -4.67 2.92
C TRP A 252 3.22 -6.09 2.91
N THR A 253 4.51 -6.19 3.24
CA THR A 253 5.19 -7.42 3.64
C THR A 253 5.69 -7.23 5.08
N TRP A 254 5.97 -8.31 5.79
CA TRP A 254 6.51 -8.23 7.14
C TRP A 254 7.93 -8.77 7.18
N ARG A 255 8.80 -8.04 7.86
CA ARG A 255 10.19 -8.43 8.09
C ARG A 255 10.49 -8.24 9.56
N ASP A 256 10.92 -9.30 10.21
CA ASP A 256 11.23 -9.32 11.65
C ASP A 256 10.07 -8.78 12.52
N GLY A 257 8.82 -9.12 12.17
CA GLY A 257 7.62 -8.68 12.88
C GLY A 257 7.22 -7.22 12.64
N VAL A 258 7.88 -6.52 11.73
CA VAL A 258 7.58 -5.12 11.35
C VAL A 258 6.97 -5.08 9.95
N ALA A 259 5.92 -4.31 9.76
CA ALA A 259 5.32 -4.09 8.44
C ALA A 259 6.18 -3.14 7.58
N TRP A 260 6.43 -3.54 6.34
CA TRP A 260 7.15 -2.79 5.31
C TRP A 260 6.22 -2.57 4.12
N GLN A 261 6.17 -1.35 3.61
CA GLN A 261 5.37 -1.07 2.42
C GLN A 261 6.00 -1.70 1.17
N LEU A 262 5.17 -2.35 0.35
CA LEU A 262 5.58 -2.93 -0.94
C LEU A 262 5.65 -1.88 -2.04
N PHE A 263 4.88 -0.81 -1.92
CA PHE A 263 4.95 0.33 -2.83
C PHE A 263 5.63 1.47 -2.08
N PRO A 264 6.54 2.21 -2.72
CA PRO A 264 7.11 3.40 -2.11
C PRO A 264 6.03 4.49 -1.97
N ASP A 265 6.16 5.38 -0.99
CA ASP A 265 5.13 6.38 -0.66
C ASP A 265 4.74 7.30 -1.84
N TRP A 266 5.66 7.50 -2.78
CA TRP A 266 5.46 8.30 -3.99
C TRP A 266 4.83 7.52 -5.17
N ALA A 267 4.73 6.19 -5.08
CA ALA A 267 4.17 5.39 -6.17
C ALA A 267 2.70 5.71 -6.36
N ASP A 268 2.32 6.00 -7.60
CA ASP A 268 0.91 6.03 -7.96
C ASP A 268 0.42 4.60 -8.16
N THR A 269 -0.46 4.18 -7.26
CA THR A 269 -1.05 2.85 -7.25
C THR A 269 -2.52 2.84 -7.66
N GLY A 270 -3.01 3.94 -8.25
CA GLY A 270 -4.42 4.12 -8.53
C GLY A 270 -4.97 3.18 -9.60
N ASP A 271 -4.14 2.84 -10.58
CA ASP A 271 -4.49 1.99 -11.71
C ASP A 271 -4.01 0.53 -11.56
N LEU A 272 -3.50 0.17 -10.37
CA LEU A 272 -3.07 -1.20 -10.12
C LEU A 272 -4.26 -2.14 -9.99
N SER A 273 -4.22 -3.20 -10.78
CA SER A 273 -5.03 -4.40 -10.63
C SER A 273 -4.24 -5.48 -9.90
N ILE A 274 -4.93 -6.16 -9.00
CA ILE A 274 -4.43 -7.36 -8.34
C ILE A 274 -5.19 -8.54 -8.94
N SER A 275 -4.46 -9.61 -9.27
CA SER A 275 -5.04 -10.86 -9.71
C SER A 275 -4.50 -12.00 -8.87
N GLN A 276 -5.41 -12.75 -8.28
CA GLN A 276 -5.07 -13.86 -7.40
C GLN A 276 -4.98 -15.17 -8.18
N ASN A 277 -3.77 -15.72 -8.24
CA ASN A 277 -3.47 -17.04 -8.79
C ASN A 277 -2.89 -17.88 -7.64
N SER A 278 -3.77 -18.31 -6.73
CA SER A 278 -3.39 -18.99 -5.48
C SER A 278 -2.26 -20.01 -5.69
N PRO A 279 -1.14 -19.94 -4.93
CA PRO A 279 -0.91 -19.10 -3.74
C PRO A 279 -0.35 -17.69 -4.02
N THR A 280 -0.13 -17.35 -5.29
CA THR A 280 0.55 -16.10 -5.69
C THR A 280 -0.41 -14.98 -6.01
N LEU A 281 0.03 -13.74 -5.78
CA LEU A 281 -0.60 -12.54 -6.30
C LEU A 281 0.21 -12.00 -7.47
N SER A 282 -0.47 -11.60 -8.53
CA SER A 282 0.12 -10.82 -9.61
C SER A 282 -0.42 -9.40 -9.54
N VAL A 283 0.50 -8.44 -9.46
CA VAL A 283 0.19 -7.01 -9.50
C VAL A 283 0.54 -6.47 -10.88
N SER A 284 -0.40 -5.79 -11.49
CA SER A 284 -0.24 -5.19 -12.81
C SER A 284 -0.98 -3.87 -12.91
N SER A 285 -0.62 -3.11 -13.92
CA SER A 285 -1.35 -1.95 -14.44
C SER A 285 -1.66 -2.21 -15.91
N PRO A 286 -2.45 -1.36 -16.58
CA PRO A 286 -2.60 -1.42 -18.03
C PRO A 286 -1.27 -1.39 -18.80
N ASP A 287 -0.21 -0.82 -18.21
CA ASP A 287 1.05 -0.55 -18.89
C ASP A 287 2.18 -1.51 -18.50
N ALA A 288 2.17 -2.04 -17.28
CA ALA A 288 3.26 -2.85 -16.75
C ALA A 288 2.78 -3.90 -15.75
N ASN A 289 3.44 -5.05 -15.77
CA ASN A 289 3.46 -6.02 -14.69
C ASN A 289 4.53 -5.61 -13.68
N TYR A 290 4.15 -5.67 -12.41
CA TYR A 290 5.02 -5.34 -11.30
C TYR A 290 5.64 -6.63 -10.77
N ARG A 291 6.91 -6.55 -10.38
CA ARG A 291 7.62 -7.63 -9.71
C ARG A 291 8.36 -7.05 -8.52
N PHE A 292 8.53 -7.87 -7.50
CA PHE A 292 9.36 -7.52 -6.37
C PHE A 292 10.84 -7.50 -6.77
N ASP A 293 11.51 -6.38 -6.56
CA ASP A 293 12.93 -6.19 -6.87
C ASP A 293 13.87 -6.47 -5.68
N GLY A 294 13.30 -6.88 -4.54
CA GLY A 294 14.02 -7.08 -3.27
C GLY A 294 13.70 -6.01 -2.23
N GLN A 295 13.19 -4.85 -2.67
CA GLN A 295 12.82 -3.74 -1.80
C GLN A 295 11.37 -3.31 -2.02
N TYR A 296 10.94 -3.15 -3.27
CA TYR A 296 9.60 -2.72 -3.63
C TYR A 296 9.04 -3.55 -4.80
N LEU A 297 7.73 -3.44 -5.01
CA LEU A 297 7.09 -3.79 -6.26
C LEU A 297 7.38 -2.67 -7.27
N SER A 298 8.17 -2.98 -8.28
CA SER A 298 8.53 -2.07 -9.36
C SER A 298 8.11 -2.64 -10.72
N PRO A 299 7.86 -1.77 -11.74
CA PRO A 299 7.60 -2.22 -13.09
C PRO A 299 8.77 -3.04 -13.62
N ALA A 300 8.54 -4.33 -13.88
CA ALA A 300 9.58 -5.24 -14.35
C ALA A 300 9.39 -5.64 -15.81
N GLU A 301 8.13 -5.73 -16.23
CA GLU A 301 7.76 -6.09 -17.59
C GLU A 301 6.62 -5.22 -18.05
N LEU A 302 6.60 -4.87 -19.33
CA LEU A 302 5.44 -4.19 -19.89
C LEU A 302 4.30 -5.16 -20.12
N ALA A 303 3.09 -4.73 -19.76
CA ALA A 303 1.90 -5.38 -20.26
C ALA A 303 1.82 -5.10 -21.77
N LEU A 304 1.77 -6.16 -22.58
CA LEU A 304 1.49 -5.99 -24.00
C LEU A 304 0.07 -5.42 -24.15
N PRO A 305 -0.14 -4.43 -25.04
CA PRO A 305 -1.49 -3.96 -25.33
C PRO A 305 -2.26 -5.11 -25.96
N THR A 306 -3.26 -5.62 -25.26
CA THR A 306 -4.10 -6.74 -25.70
C THR A 306 -5.58 -6.31 -25.76
N GLY A 307 -6.41 -7.10 -26.45
CA GLY A 307 -7.84 -6.83 -26.57
C GLY A 307 -8.22 -5.85 -27.68
N THR A 308 -9.50 -5.48 -27.73
CA THR A 308 -10.14 -4.74 -28.85
C THR A 308 -9.50 -3.37 -29.13
N TYR A 309 -8.89 -2.74 -28.12
CA TYR A 309 -8.30 -1.41 -28.22
C TYR A 309 -6.76 -1.42 -28.33
N SER A 310 -6.13 -2.60 -28.41
CA SER A 310 -4.68 -2.75 -28.53
C SER A 310 -4.08 -2.04 -29.75
N HIS A 311 -4.86 -1.95 -30.83
CA HIS A 311 -4.47 -1.26 -32.06
C HIS A 311 -4.70 0.25 -32.00
N THR A 312 -5.28 0.82 -30.94
CA THR A 312 -5.50 2.27 -30.86
C THR A 312 -4.18 3.02 -30.67
N ILE A 313 -4.13 4.24 -31.17
CA ILE A 313 -2.94 5.09 -31.04
C ILE A 313 -2.56 5.35 -29.58
N GLY A 314 -3.54 5.56 -28.69
CA GLY A 314 -3.31 5.78 -27.25
C GLY A 314 -2.71 4.55 -26.57
N ALA A 315 -3.17 3.34 -26.88
CA ALA A 315 -2.59 2.11 -26.36
C ALA A 315 -1.12 1.93 -26.77
N GLN A 316 -0.79 2.26 -28.02
CA GLN A 316 0.59 2.19 -28.51
C GLN A 316 1.49 3.26 -27.88
N MET A 317 1.00 4.49 -27.72
CA MET A 317 1.73 5.58 -27.07
C MET A 317 1.98 5.29 -25.58
N ARG A 318 1.02 4.69 -24.88
CA ARG A 318 1.19 4.24 -23.48
C ARG A 318 2.23 3.12 -23.36
N HIS A 319 2.14 2.10 -24.20
CA HIS A 319 3.14 1.02 -24.19
C HIS A 319 4.55 1.54 -24.52
N ALA A 320 4.67 2.48 -25.48
CA ALA A 320 5.93 3.15 -25.77
C ALA A 320 6.47 3.97 -24.58
N GLN A 321 5.58 4.62 -23.81
CA GLN A 321 5.96 5.34 -22.59
C GLN A 321 6.55 4.39 -21.54
N GLY A 322 5.96 3.21 -21.33
CA GLY A 322 6.56 2.23 -20.43
C GLY A 322 7.90 1.68 -20.93
N LEU A 323 8.06 1.47 -22.25
CA LEU A 323 9.36 1.09 -22.84
C LEU A 323 10.42 2.16 -22.60
N LEU A 324 10.06 3.43 -22.74
CA LEU A 324 10.91 4.58 -22.46
C LEU A 324 11.36 4.61 -20.99
N VAL A 325 10.45 4.38 -20.03
CA VAL A 325 10.78 4.33 -18.60
C VAL A 325 11.72 3.17 -18.26
N LEU A 326 11.65 2.08 -19.03
CA LEU A 326 12.58 0.94 -18.94
C LEU A 326 13.87 1.12 -19.75
N GLY A 327 14.11 2.28 -20.37
CA GLY A 327 15.30 2.55 -21.20
C GLY A 327 15.34 1.84 -22.56
N ARG A 328 14.23 1.20 -22.98
CA ARG A 328 14.14 0.42 -24.23
C ARG A 328 13.77 1.31 -25.42
N PHE A 329 14.66 2.24 -25.79
CA PHE A 329 14.34 3.32 -26.74
C PHE A 329 14.01 2.89 -28.16
N ASP A 330 14.77 1.97 -28.73
CA ASP A 330 14.49 1.51 -30.10
C ASP A 330 13.10 0.88 -30.20
N GLU A 331 12.69 0.17 -29.15
CA GLU A 331 11.35 -0.42 -29.08
C GLU A 331 10.28 0.65 -28.84
N ALA A 332 10.53 1.61 -27.95
CA ALA A 332 9.63 2.74 -27.73
C ALA A 332 9.40 3.53 -29.03
N ILE A 333 10.47 3.82 -29.78
CA ILE A 333 10.42 4.49 -31.08
C ILE A 333 9.61 3.67 -32.07
N MET A 334 9.88 2.37 -32.21
CA MET A 334 9.11 1.48 -33.09
C MET A 334 7.59 1.53 -32.79
N TRP A 335 7.20 1.54 -31.52
CA TRP A 335 5.79 1.64 -31.14
C TRP A 335 5.19 3.03 -31.41
N LEU A 336 5.97 4.10 -31.22
CA LEU A 336 5.55 5.45 -31.60
C LEU A 336 5.46 5.64 -33.13
N GLU A 337 6.31 4.99 -33.91
CA GLU A 337 6.21 4.98 -35.37
C GLU A 337 4.95 4.28 -35.83
N ARG A 338 4.59 3.14 -35.21
CA ARG A 338 3.29 2.48 -35.44
C ARG A 338 2.13 3.42 -35.12
N ALA A 339 2.20 4.11 -33.99
CA ALA A 339 1.20 5.08 -33.55
C ALA A 339 1.06 6.23 -34.58
N ALA A 340 2.18 6.83 -34.99
CA ALA A 340 2.23 7.91 -35.96
C ALA A 340 1.70 7.54 -37.36
N ASN A 341 1.79 6.26 -37.73
CA ASN A 341 1.43 5.74 -39.04
C ASN A 341 0.03 5.10 -39.09
N GLN A 342 -0.76 5.22 -38.03
CA GLN A 342 -2.14 4.72 -38.05
C GLN A 342 -3.04 5.48 -39.04
N ALA A 343 -4.00 4.76 -39.62
CA ALA A 343 -5.00 5.33 -40.52
C ALA A 343 -5.92 6.32 -39.78
N ASP A 344 -6.36 5.95 -38.59
CA ASP A 344 -7.09 6.83 -37.67
C ASP A 344 -6.14 7.38 -36.61
N GLY A 345 -6.08 8.70 -36.51
CA GLY A 345 -5.29 9.40 -35.50
C GLY A 345 -6.07 9.66 -34.21
N SER A 346 -7.35 9.30 -34.16
CA SER A 346 -8.18 9.52 -32.98
C SER A 346 -7.64 8.73 -31.80
N ALA A 347 -7.34 9.43 -30.71
CA ALA A 347 -6.98 8.81 -29.43
C ALA A 347 -8.17 8.93 -28.49
N TYR A 348 -8.54 7.82 -27.88
CA TYR A 348 -9.54 7.78 -26.82
C TYR A 348 -8.82 7.90 -25.48
N PHE A 349 -9.09 8.97 -24.74
CA PHE A 349 -8.62 9.16 -23.37
C PHE A 349 -9.81 9.05 -22.42
N GLY A 350 -9.86 7.97 -21.64
CA GLY A 350 -11.05 7.60 -20.88
C GLY A 350 -12.29 7.38 -21.75
N TYR A 351 -13.42 7.04 -21.13
CA TYR A 351 -14.61 6.53 -21.82
C TYR A 351 -15.35 7.51 -22.77
N LYS A 352 -14.97 8.79 -22.91
CA LYS A 352 -15.83 9.78 -23.61
C LYS A 352 -15.17 10.91 -24.42
N THR A 353 -13.84 10.98 -24.56
CA THR A 353 -13.23 12.11 -25.27
C THR A 353 -12.20 11.66 -26.32
N THR A 354 -12.46 12.02 -27.58
CA THR A 354 -11.55 11.82 -28.71
C THR A 354 -10.65 13.04 -28.88
N PHE A 355 -9.33 12.84 -28.85
CA PHE A 355 -8.39 13.88 -29.28
C PHE A 355 -8.45 14.09 -30.81
N LYS A 356 -8.15 15.31 -31.24
CA LYS A 356 -8.26 15.82 -32.62
C LYS A 356 -7.22 15.28 -33.63
N ASP A 357 -6.62 14.11 -33.37
CA ASP A 357 -5.46 13.47 -34.03
C ASP A 357 -4.17 13.52 -33.18
N ALA A 358 -3.76 12.35 -32.66
CA ALA A 358 -2.62 12.15 -31.78
C ALA A 358 -1.32 11.73 -32.52
N ARG A 359 -1.38 11.43 -33.83
CA ARG A 359 -0.20 11.05 -34.63
C ARG A 359 0.93 12.09 -34.61
N PRO A 360 0.64 13.41 -34.65
CA PRO A 360 1.69 14.41 -34.54
C PRO A 360 2.44 14.33 -33.20
N VAL A 361 1.76 13.97 -32.12
CA VAL A 361 2.35 13.83 -30.78
C VAL A 361 3.26 12.60 -30.72
N ALA A 362 2.86 11.49 -31.33
CA ALA A 362 3.70 10.30 -31.42
C ALA A 362 5.03 10.60 -32.15
N LEU A 363 4.98 11.26 -33.31
CA LEU A 363 6.19 11.68 -34.03
C LEU A 363 7.04 12.69 -33.24
N PHE A 364 6.37 13.61 -32.54
CA PHE A 364 7.07 14.57 -31.70
C PHE A 364 7.90 13.87 -30.62
N ARG A 365 7.31 12.86 -29.96
CA ARG A 365 7.98 12.07 -28.91
C ARG A 365 9.17 11.28 -29.44
N ILE A 366 9.11 10.76 -30.67
CA ILE A 366 10.28 10.12 -31.31
C ILE A 366 11.47 11.08 -31.34
N GLY A 367 11.24 12.34 -31.71
CA GLY A 367 12.30 13.35 -31.72
C GLY A 367 12.91 13.58 -30.34
N ALA A 368 12.07 13.66 -29.30
CA ALA A 368 12.54 13.78 -27.93
C ALA A 368 13.33 12.55 -27.47
N ILE A 369 12.88 11.33 -27.76
CA ILE A 369 13.60 10.09 -27.41
C ILE A 369 14.94 10.02 -28.13
N HIS A 370 15.03 10.43 -29.40
CA HIS A 370 16.32 10.52 -30.10
C HIS A 370 17.26 11.53 -29.46
N LEU A 371 16.75 12.67 -28.99
CA LEU A 371 17.58 13.64 -28.27
C LEU A 371 18.11 13.06 -26.95
N LEU A 372 17.26 12.33 -26.21
CA LEU A 372 17.64 11.62 -25.00
C LEU A 372 18.67 10.52 -25.26
N ASN A 373 18.56 9.82 -26.40
CA ASN A 373 19.52 8.82 -26.85
C ASN A 373 20.74 9.45 -27.58
N HIS A 374 21.11 10.67 -27.21
CA HIS A 374 22.28 11.40 -27.73
C HIS A 374 22.37 11.51 -29.26
N ASN A 375 21.24 11.50 -29.97
CA ASN A 375 21.18 11.59 -31.43
C ASN A 375 20.41 12.83 -31.91
N PRO A 376 21.03 14.03 -31.84
CA PRO A 376 20.36 15.29 -32.17
C PRO A 376 19.96 15.37 -33.66
N LEU A 377 20.70 14.70 -34.56
CA LEU A 377 20.35 14.69 -35.98
C LEU A 377 19.07 13.89 -36.24
N ALA A 378 18.91 12.72 -35.60
CA ALA A 378 17.67 11.95 -35.68
C ALA A 378 16.51 12.69 -35.01
N ALA A 379 16.76 13.39 -33.90
CA ALA A 379 15.77 14.24 -33.24
C ALA A 379 15.24 15.35 -34.17
N GLN A 380 16.15 16.11 -34.79
CA GLN A 380 15.84 17.15 -35.76
C GLN A 380 15.05 16.60 -36.96
N ALA A 381 15.46 15.46 -37.49
CA ALA A 381 14.78 14.80 -38.60
C ALA A 381 13.34 14.39 -38.23
N ALA A 382 13.14 13.79 -37.04
CA ALA A 382 11.81 13.42 -36.56
C ALA A 382 10.91 14.66 -36.37
N TRP A 383 11.42 15.74 -35.78
CA TRP A 383 10.67 16.98 -35.62
C TRP A 383 10.36 17.67 -36.96
N ALA A 384 11.28 17.63 -37.93
CA ALA A 384 10.99 18.10 -39.28
C ALA A 384 9.85 17.30 -39.94
N GLN A 385 9.76 15.99 -39.69
CA GLN A 385 8.64 15.18 -40.18
C GLN A 385 7.30 15.58 -39.55
N VAL A 386 7.26 16.04 -38.29
CA VAL A 386 6.03 16.56 -37.67
C VAL A 386 5.48 17.73 -38.49
N ILE A 387 6.33 18.71 -38.83
CA ILE A 387 5.93 19.87 -39.66
C ILE A 387 5.49 19.40 -41.05
N GLN A 388 6.24 18.49 -41.67
CA GLN A 388 5.95 18.04 -43.02
C GLN A 388 4.62 17.29 -43.13
N ARG A 389 4.34 16.39 -42.18
CA ARG A 389 3.18 15.50 -42.23
C ARG A 389 1.93 16.14 -41.63
N PHE A 390 2.11 17.00 -40.63
CA PHE A 390 1.01 17.57 -39.84
C PHE A 390 1.19 19.08 -39.62
N PRO A 391 1.29 19.89 -40.70
CA PRO A 391 1.69 21.30 -40.62
C PRO A 391 0.76 22.20 -39.80
N HIS A 392 -0.49 21.79 -39.60
CA HIS A 392 -1.50 22.53 -38.83
C HIS A 392 -1.74 21.95 -37.42
N SER A 393 -0.92 20.98 -36.99
CA SER A 393 -1.01 20.42 -35.65
C SER A 393 -0.34 21.29 -34.61
N LEU A 394 -0.76 21.15 -33.35
CA LEU A 394 -0.09 21.82 -32.22
C LEU A 394 1.35 21.35 -32.03
N ALA A 395 1.62 20.08 -32.30
CA ALA A 395 2.99 19.57 -32.29
C ALA A 395 3.86 20.26 -33.34
N ALA A 396 3.34 20.51 -34.56
CA ALA A 396 4.07 21.27 -35.58
C ALA A 396 4.27 22.74 -35.17
N ALA A 397 3.24 23.38 -34.59
CA ALA A 397 3.35 24.73 -34.06
C ALA A 397 4.43 24.81 -32.96
N ALA A 398 4.51 23.82 -32.07
CA ALA A 398 5.56 23.74 -31.06
C ALA A 398 6.95 23.56 -31.69
N VAL A 399 7.12 22.63 -32.64
CA VAL A 399 8.39 22.44 -33.37
C VAL A 399 8.85 23.75 -34.01
N GLN A 400 7.94 24.49 -34.66
CA GLN A 400 8.25 25.76 -35.30
C GLN A 400 8.60 26.85 -34.28
N LYS A 401 7.76 27.02 -33.24
CA LYS A 401 7.94 28.02 -32.19
C LYS A 401 9.31 27.88 -31.52
N PHE A 402 9.71 26.65 -31.22
CA PHE A 402 10.96 26.34 -30.53
C PHE A 402 12.13 26.02 -31.45
N SER A 403 11.95 26.15 -32.77
CA SER A 403 12.98 25.85 -33.78
C SER A 403 13.60 24.45 -33.64
N LEU A 404 12.77 23.44 -33.31
CA LEU A 404 13.27 22.09 -32.96
C LEU A 404 13.91 21.35 -34.13
N SER A 405 13.48 21.60 -35.37
CA SER A 405 14.10 21.03 -36.57
C SER A 405 15.57 21.46 -36.79
N SER A 406 16.05 22.45 -36.04
CA SER A 406 17.44 22.90 -36.02
C SER A 406 18.01 22.97 -34.59
N PHE A 407 17.35 22.35 -33.62
CA PHE A 407 17.77 22.40 -32.23
C PHE A 407 19.08 21.65 -32.02
N ASN A 408 20.10 22.37 -31.60
CA ASN A 408 21.44 21.86 -31.29
C ASN A 408 21.80 22.03 -29.82
N GLY A 409 20.80 22.27 -28.97
CA GLY A 409 21.00 22.47 -27.54
C GLY A 409 21.21 21.17 -26.77
N SER A 410 21.66 21.29 -25.53
CA SER A 410 21.80 20.16 -24.61
C SER A 410 20.44 19.63 -24.11
N ILE A 411 20.43 18.43 -23.53
CA ILE A 411 19.26 17.87 -22.82
C ILE A 411 18.76 18.84 -21.74
N THR A 412 19.66 19.53 -21.05
CA THR A 412 19.32 20.54 -20.04
C THR A 412 18.58 21.74 -20.63
N GLN A 413 19.03 22.22 -21.79
CA GLN A 413 18.34 23.30 -22.50
C GLN A 413 16.97 22.83 -22.99
N TRP A 414 16.85 21.57 -23.42
CA TRP A 414 15.58 20.96 -23.77
C TRP A 414 14.62 20.87 -22.58
N CYS A 415 15.08 20.37 -21.43
CA CYS A 415 14.26 20.23 -20.24
C CYS A 415 13.86 21.60 -19.65
N SER A 416 14.76 22.58 -19.67
CA SER A 416 14.44 23.96 -19.31
C SER A 416 13.40 24.59 -20.24
N LEU A 417 13.49 24.32 -21.55
CA LEU A 417 12.50 24.76 -22.53
C LEU A 417 11.13 24.13 -22.27
N LEU A 418 11.08 22.82 -22.01
CA LEU A 418 9.83 22.14 -21.66
C LEU A 418 9.21 22.68 -20.38
N ASP A 419 10.01 22.94 -19.34
CA ASP A 419 9.50 23.45 -18.06
C ASP A 419 8.96 24.89 -18.18
N THR A 420 9.73 25.76 -18.85
CA THR A 420 9.37 27.19 -19.00
C THR A 420 8.14 27.39 -19.89
N GLU A 421 8.03 26.59 -20.95
CA GLU A 421 6.96 26.70 -21.95
C GLU A 421 5.79 25.74 -21.68
N ARG A 422 5.87 24.95 -20.60
CA ARG A 422 4.85 24.02 -20.12
C ARG A 422 3.43 24.61 -20.14
N PRO A 423 3.18 25.86 -19.69
CA PRO A 423 1.84 26.45 -19.72
C PRO A 423 1.29 26.65 -21.13
N LEU A 424 2.15 27.01 -22.10
CA LEU A 424 1.80 27.34 -23.48
C LEU A 424 1.69 26.09 -24.38
N ILE A 425 2.53 25.08 -24.16
CA ILE A 425 2.50 23.81 -24.93
C ILE A 425 1.21 23.03 -24.63
N MET A 426 0.68 23.17 -23.40
CA MET A 426 -0.45 22.38 -22.90
C MET A 426 -1.75 23.18 -22.74
N GLU A 427 -1.76 24.49 -23.03
CA GLU A 427 -2.90 25.39 -22.83
C GLU A 427 -4.15 24.95 -23.63
N GLU A 428 -3.95 24.52 -24.88
CA GLU A 428 -5.03 24.10 -25.77
C GLU A 428 -5.47 22.64 -25.57
N TYR A 429 -4.73 21.86 -24.77
CA TYR A 429 -5.04 20.45 -24.46
C TYR A 429 -5.93 20.26 -23.22
N ARG A 430 -6.55 21.33 -22.71
CA ARG A 430 -7.37 21.33 -21.48
C ARG A 430 -6.57 20.88 -20.23
N ARG A 431 -5.47 21.58 -19.96
CA ARG A 431 -4.60 21.43 -18.78
C ARG A 431 -5.29 21.03 -17.47
N ALA A 432 -6.30 21.80 -17.03
CA ALA A 432 -6.99 21.55 -15.76
C ALA A 432 -7.71 20.18 -15.69
N TRP A 433 -7.97 19.56 -16.85
CA TRP A 433 -8.58 18.25 -16.96
C TRP A 433 -7.52 17.13 -17.05
N LEU A 434 -6.43 17.35 -17.79
CA LEU A 434 -5.35 16.35 -17.94
C LEU A 434 -4.44 16.24 -16.72
N ASP A 435 -4.20 17.33 -15.98
CA ASP A 435 -3.42 17.33 -14.73
C ASP A 435 -4.10 16.51 -13.61
N GLY A 436 -5.36 16.10 -13.78
CA GLY A 436 -6.06 15.16 -12.90
C GLY A 436 -5.78 13.69 -13.16
N PHE A 437 -4.99 13.36 -14.19
CA PHE A 437 -4.62 11.99 -14.55
C PHE A 437 -3.10 11.84 -14.52
N SER A 438 -2.62 11.01 -13.60
CA SER A 438 -1.20 10.68 -13.37
C SER A 438 -0.52 10.03 -14.58
N LEU A 439 -1.28 9.43 -15.49
CA LEU A 439 -0.82 8.79 -16.73
C LEU A 439 -1.28 9.57 -17.97
N ASN A 440 -1.07 10.88 -17.99
CA ASN A 440 -1.29 11.65 -19.20
C ASN A 440 -0.28 11.21 -20.29
N GLU A 441 -0.74 10.31 -21.17
CA GLU A 441 -0.02 9.81 -22.35
C GLU A 441 0.28 10.88 -23.41
N PHE A 442 -0.12 12.13 -23.15
CA PHE A 442 0.23 13.32 -23.92
C PHE A 442 1.09 14.30 -23.12
N ASP A 443 1.54 13.97 -21.91
CA ASP A 443 2.48 14.80 -21.14
C ASP A 443 3.93 14.60 -21.62
N TRP A 444 4.68 15.70 -21.66
CA TRP A 444 6.01 15.80 -22.27
C TRP A 444 7.06 15.85 -21.15
N LEU A 445 6.64 16.14 -19.92
CA LEU A 445 7.47 16.20 -18.72
C LEU A 445 8.11 14.87 -18.31
N PRO A 446 7.46 13.69 -18.47
CA PRO A 446 8.08 12.42 -18.12
C PRO A 446 9.40 12.17 -18.87
N LEU A 447 9.63 12.82 -20.02
CA LEU A 447 10.87 12.74 -20.80
C LEU A 447 12.07 13.39 -20.10
N CYS A 448 11.83 14.34 -19.19
CA CYS A 448 12.85 15.04 -18.43
C CYS A 448 12.90 14.59 -16.96
N HIS A 449 12.16 13.54 -16.61
CA HIS A 449 12.17 12.99 -15.27
C HIS A 449 13.54 12.35 -14.95
N PRO A 450 14.08 12.50 -13.73
CA PRO A 450 15.36 11.91 -13.36
C PRO A 450 15.45 10.40 -13.64
N ARG A 451 14.35 9.66 -13.46
CA ARG A 451 14.30 8.21 -13.78
C ARG A 451 14.56 7.88 -15.24
N VAL A 452 14.27 8.80 -16.14
CA VAL A 452 14.57 8.64 -17.56
C VAL A 452 15.98 9.17 -17.85
N LEU A 453 16.36 10.33 -17.31
CA LEU A 453 17.64 10.97 -17.65
C LEU A 453 18.87 10.31 -17.02
N VAL A 454 18.79 9.97 -15.74
CA VAL A 454 19.94 9.52 -14.95
C VAL A 454 20.50 8.19 -15.46
N PRO A 455 19.70 7.16 -15.79
CA PRO A 455 20.24 5.91 -16.34
C PRO A 455 20.93 6.02 -17.71
N LEU A 456 20.74 7.14 -18.42
CA LEU A 456 21.25 7.33 -19.79
C LEU A 456 22.55 8.10 -19.87
N TYR A 457 22.87 8.82 -18.79
CA TYR A 457 24.09 9.57 -18.74
C TYR A 457 25.26 8.62 -18.50
N GLU A 458 26.35 8.81 -19.25
CA GLU A 458 27.60 8.11 -18.97
C GLU A 458 28.24 8.72 -17.72
N TRP A 459 28.06 8.04 -16.59
CA TRP A 459 28.64 8.47 -15.32
C TRP A 459 30.08 8.02 -15.21
N THR A 460 30.98 8.96 -14.99
CA THR A 460 32.41 8.69 -14.84
C THR A 460 32.88 8.97 -13.43
N GLN A 461 33.97 8.31 -13.02
CA GLN A 461 34.66 8.63 -11.76
C GLN A 461 35.60 9.85 -11.89
N ALA A 462 35.92 10.26 -13.12
CA ALA A 462 36.86 11.35 -13.38
C ALA A 462 36.29 12.74 -13.03
N THR A 463 34.97 12.88 -13.08
CA THR A 463 34.28 14.15 -12.80
C THR A 463 33.43 13.99 -11.53
N PRO A 464 33.42 14.96 -10.59
CA PRO A 464 32.53 14.89 -9.44
C PRO A 464 31.06 14.73 -9.84
N LEU A 465 30.32 13.86 -9.15
CA LEU A 465 28.90 13.61 -9.44
C LEU A 465 28.09 14.90 -9.45
N GLU A 466 28.31 15.81 -8.49
CA GLU A 466 27.64 17.11 -8.44
C GLU A 466 27.76 17.89 -9.76
N GLN A 467 28.93 17.86 -10.40
CA GLN A 467 29.16 18.54 -11.68
C GLN A 467 28.49 17.81 -12.85
N GLN A 468 28.52 16.48 -12.86
CA GLN A 468 27.83 15.66 -13.87
C GLN A 468 26.31 15.87 -13.80
N PHE A 469 25.74 15.81 -12.60
CA PHE A 469 24.33 16.07 -12.32
C PHE A 469 23.93 17.52 -12.63
N ALA A 470 24.74 18.50 -12.26
CA ALA A 470 24.51 19.90 -12.64
C ALA A 470 24.52 20.09 -14.16
N SER A 471 25.33 19.32 -14.90
CA SER A 471 25.34 19.37 -16.38
C SER A 471 24.02 18.97 -17.01
N LEU A 472 23.23 18.13 -16.31
CA LEU A 472 21.88 17.69 -16.69
C LEU A 472 20.76 18.60 -16.17
N GLY A 473 21.09 19.65 -15.41
CA GLY A 473 20.10 20.48 -14.72
C GLY A 473 19.37 19.73 -13.60
N LEU A 474 20.04 18.72 -13.02
CA LEU A 474 19.51 17.87 -11.96
C LEU A 474 20.36 18.07 -10.70
N PRO A 475 20.11 19.08 -9.86
CA PRO A 475 20.92 19.34 -8.67
C PRO A 475 21.06 18.09 -7.80
N TRP A 476 22.32 17.71 -7.54
CA TRP A 476 22.66 16.56 -6.71
C TRP A 476 23.02 17.03 -5.31
N GLN A 477 22.38 16.42 -4.31
CA GLN A 477 22.77 16.54 -2.93
C GLN A 477 23.24 15.17 -2.43
N GLN A 478 24.54 15.07 -2.15
CA GLN A 478 25.13 13.87 -1.57
C GLN A 478 24.60 13.66 -0.14
N LEU A 479 24.14 12.44 0.14
CA LEU A 479 23.71 11.99 1.46
C LEU A 479 24.81 11.16 2.16
N SER A 480 25.48 10.28 1.42
CA SER A 480 26.55 9.42 1.95
C SER A 480 27.50 8.97 0.85
N THR A 481 28.73 8.63 1.21
CA THR A 481 29.75 7.96 0.36
C THR A 481 30.46 6.89 1.17
N ALA A 482 29.79 6.32 2.17
CA ALA A 482 30.39 5.42 3.15
C ALA A 482 30.11 3.94 2.89
N TYR A 483 29.30 3.61 1.89
CA TYR A 483 28.80 2.27 1.65
C TYR A 483 29.37 1.71 0.36
N ASP A 484 29.86 0.49 0.39
CA ASP A 484 30.19 -0.33 -0.78
C ASP A 484 29.03 -1.33 -0.94
N LEU A 485 28.04 -0.97 -1.76
CA LEU A 485 26.79 -1.70 -1.94
C LEU A 485 26.95 -2.88 -2.91
N ASN A 486 27.92 -2.81 -3.83
CA ASN A 486 28.19 -3.87 -4.81
C ASN A 486 29.37 -4.80 -4.40
N GLY A 487 30.10 -4.46 -3.35
CA GLY A 487 31.20 -5.25 -2.78
C GLY A 487 32.51 -5.18 -3.57
N ASP A 488 32.70 -4.16 -4.40
CA ASP A 488 33.89 -4.01 -5.26
C ASP A 488 35.08 -3.32 -4.55
N GLY A 489 34.90 -2.92 -3.28
CA GLY A 489 35.89 -2.22 -2.48
C GLY A 489 35.96 -0.72 -2.73
N VAL A 490 35.06 -0.16 -3.53
CA VAL A 490 34.88 1.26 -3.77
C VAL A 490 33.56 1.71 -3.13
N ASN A 491 33.57 2.88 -2.50
CA ASN A 491 32.34 3.37 -1.89
C ASN A 491 31.43 3.99 -2.96
N ASP A 492 30.16 3.61 -2.90
CA ASP A 492 29.05 4.07 -3.70
C ASP A 492 28.45 5.35 -3.13
N PRO A 493 28.45 6.45 -3.90
CA PRO A 493 27.76 7.66 -3.51
C PRO A 493 26.23 7.47 -3.49
N LEU A 494 25.63 7.79 -2.35
CA LEU A 494 24.20 7.95 -2.16
C LEU A 494 23.84 9.43 -2.13
N GLY A 495 22.72 9.79 -2.73
CA GLY A 495 22.25 11.17 -2.72
C GLY A 495 20.83 11.31 -3.22
N VAL A 496 20.37 12.55 -3.27
CA VAL A 496 19.07 12.94 -3.77
C VAL A 496 19.23 13.93 -4.92
N VAL A 497 18.44 13.72 -5.96
CA VAL A 497 18.27 14.64 -7.08
C VAL A 497 17.00 15.44 -6.85
N ASP A 498 17.12 16.77 -6.78
CA ASP A 498 15.97 17.68 -6.78
C ASP A 498 15.48 17.89 -8.22
N TRP A 499 14.23 17.56 -8.48
CA TRP A 499 13.57 17.85 -9.73
C TRP A 499 12.22 18.50 -9.48
N LEU A 500 12.11 19.80 -9.76
CA LEU A 500 10.89 20.58 -9.56
C LEU A 500 10.34 20.51 -8.12
N GLY A 501 11.23 20.38 -7.12
CA GLY A 501 10.86 20.23 -5.71
C GLY A 501 10.55 18.78 -5.30
N ILE A 502 10.73 17.81 -6.19
CA ILE A 502 10.64 16.38 -5.91
C ILE A 502 12.05 15.83 -5.70
N TYR A 503 12.32 15.39 -4.47
CA TYR A 503 13.61 14.78 -4.10
C TYR A 503 13.58 13.30 -4.43
N THR A 504 14.37 12.88 -5.40
CA THR A 504 14.46 11.48 -5.83
C THR A 504 15.79 10.87 -5.39
N PRO A 505 15.80 9.79 -4.57
CA PRO A 505 17.04 9.20 -4.08
C PRO A 505 17.69 8.30 -5.12
N TRP A 506 19.02 8.28 -5.14
CA TRP A 506 19.82 7.47 -6.05
C TRP A 506 21.07 6.92 -5.34
N ALA A 507 21.44 5.71 -5.73
CA ALA A 507 22.73 5.10 -5.45
C ALA A 507 23.54 5.04 -6.73
N MET A 508 24.77 5.52 -6.70
CA MET A 508 25.69 5.49 -7.83
C MET A 508 26.65 4.33 -7.63
N LEU A 509 26.27 3.13 -8.06
CA LEU A 509 27.09 1.93 -7.89
C LEU A 509 28.37 2.06 -8.69
N SER A 510 29.53 1.91 -8.08
CA SER A 510 30.81 1.93 -8.76
C SER A 510 30.90 0.79 -9.78
N THR A 511 31.66 1.06 -10.83
CA THR A 511 32.03 0.07 -11.85
C THR A 511 33.47 0.33 -12.24
N GLU A 512 34.09 -0.58 -13.01
CA GLU A 512 35.45 -0.39 -13.51
C GLU A 512 35.65 0.91 -14.32
N VAL A 513 34.59 1.40 -14.97
CA VAL A 513 34.65 2.54 -15.90
C VAL A 513 33.95 3.80 -15.37
N GLY A 514 33.23 3.73 -14.26
CA GLY A 514 32.32 4.80 -13.89
C GLY A 514 31.35 4.46 -12.77
N TYR A 515 30.10 4.92 -12.93
CA TYR A 515 28.99 4.57 -12.05
C TYR A 515 27.80 4.02 -12.83
N GLN A 516 27.11 3.05 -12.23
CA GLN A 516 25.80 2.57 -12.65
C GLN A 516 24.75 3.13 -11.68
N PRO A 517 23.88 4.04 -12.11
CA PRO A 517 22.84 4.57 -11.24
C PRO A 517 21.80 3.50 -10.94
N LEU A 518 21.43 3.41 -9.67
CA LEU A 518 20.33 2.63 -9.15
C LEU A 518 19.34 3.59 -8.48
N TYR A 519 18.07 3.49 -8.88
CA TYR A 519 17.00 4.23 -8.23
C TYR A 519 16.67 3.57 -6.89
N VAL A 520 16.62 4.35 -5.80
CA VAL A 520 16.54 3.83 -4.41
C VAL A 520 15.15 3.99 -3.80
#